data_AF-K0F9D3-F1
#
_entry.id   AF-K0F9D3-F1
#
_cell.length_a   1.000
_cell.length_b   1.000
_cell.length_c   1.000
_cell.angle_alpha   90.00
_cell.angle_beta   90.00
_cell.angle_gamma   90.00
#
_symmetry.space_group_name_H-M   'P 1'
#
loop_
_entity.id
_entity.type
_entity.pdbx_description
1 polymer ?
#
loop_
_entity_poly.entity_id
_entity_poly.type
_entity_poly.pdbx_seq_one_letter_code
_entity_poly.pdbx_strand_id
1 'polypeptide(L)'
;MIIVSTDGSCLRNPGGAIGWAWVNHQGSSASGGGASGTNQVAELRAVLEAILAHPGSEPLLIESDSLYAIKCASEWISSWRLNGWRTSTGGAVKNVELIRQIDKAIAGRPGPVRFRWVRGHVGNYFNEQADALAGEAARKAAASAAVAEANTAEIPAVTVEEAPAVPDVLQHKPERSRPPAAVSGQAAGKAAAPSAPQALTLF
;
A
#
# COMPACT_ATOMS: atom_id res chain seq x y z
N MET A 1 -7.16 14.33 23.09
CA MET A 1 -7.22 14.44 21.61
C MET A 1 -5.80 14.59 21.13
N ILE A 2 -5.37 13.75 20.19
CA ILE A 2 -4.08 13.85 19.51
C ILE A 2 -4.33 14.60 18.20
N ILE A 3 -3.48 15.57 17.87
CA ILE A 3 -3.54 16.32 16.60
C ILE A 3 -2.23 16.07 15.85
N VAL A 4 -2.35 15.67 14.59
CA VAL A 4 -1.22 15.36 13.72
C VAL A 4 -1.44 16.04 12.39
N SER A 5 -0.45 16.78 11.89
CA SER A 5 -0.44 17.29 10.52
C SER A 5 0.31 16.33 9.61
N THR A 6 -0.16 16.16 8.38
CA THR A 6 0.42 15.23 7.40
C THR A 6 0.59 15.91 6.05
N ASP A 7 1.69 15.61 5.37
CA ASP A 7 1.92 16.09 4.01
C ASP A 7 2.70 15.06 3.16
N GLY A 8 2.57 15.20 1.84
CA GLY A 8 3.24 14.41 0.83
C GLY A 8 3.86 15.27 -0.26
N SER A 9 5.09 14.94 -0.65
CA SER A 9 5.85 15.63 -1.68
C SER A 9 6.26 14.67 -2.79
N CYS A 10 6.32 15.18 -4.02
CA CYS A 10 6.79 14.46 -5.19
C CYS A 10 7.64 15.39 -6.06
N LEU A 11 8.91 15.05 -6.27
CA LEU A 11 9.85 15.91 -7.01
C LEU A 11 9.53 16.04 -8.50
N ARG A 12 8.80 15.07 -9.07
CA ARG A 12 8.29 15.10 -10.44
C ARG A 12 7.04 14.21 -10.52
N ASN A 13 5.88 14.80 -10.81
CA ASN A 13 4.61 14.07 -10.77
C ASN A 13 4.09 13.74 -12.19
N PRO A 14 3.91 12.46 -12.58
CA PRO A 14 4.30 11.24 -11.88
C PRO A 14 5.76 10.83 -12.12
N GLY A 15 6.24 9.87 -11.32
CA GLY A 15 7.44 9.08 -11.57
C GLY A 15 8.74 9.63 -10.97
N GLY A 16 8.69 10.76 -10.27
CA GLY A 16 9.78 11.25 -9.45
C GLY A 16 9.74 10.68 -8.04
N ALA A 17 10.84 10.87 -7.31
CA ALA A 17 10.92 10.48 -5.92
C ALA A 17 9.83 11.17 -5.10
N ILE A 18 9.27 10.41 -4.16
CA ILE A 18 8.22 10.86 -3.25
C ILE A 18 8.73 10.84 -1.81
N GLY A 19 8.16 11.71 -0.99
CA GLY A 19 8.36 11.76 0.44
C GLY A 19 7.05 12.01 1.14
N TRP A 20 6.85 11.40 2.30
CA TRP A 20 5.69 11.58 3.16
C TRP A 20 6.17 11.96 4.55
N ALA A 21 5.35 12.70 5.29
CA ALA A 21 5.64 13.01 6.68
C ALA A 21 4.36 13.20 7.49
N TRP A 22 4.50 12.94 8.79
CA TRP A 22 3.52 13.37 9.79
C TRP A 22 4.23 14.03 10.97
N VAL A 23 3.57 15.02 11.56
CA VAL A 23 4.05 15.79 12.71
C VAL A 23 2.95 15.82 13.76
N ASN A 24 3.19 15.16 14.90
CA ASN A 24 2.33 15.26 16.07
C ASN A 24 2.58 16.61 16.75
N HIS A 25 1.50 17.32 17.07
CA HIS A 25 1.56 18.65 17.68
C HIS A 25 2.19 18.63 19.09
N GLN A 26 2.39 17.44 19.67
CA GLN A 26 3.10 17.21 20.93
C GLN A 26 4.61 16.91 20.75
N GLY A 27 5.12 16.90 19.52
CA GLY A 27 6.55 16.96 19.22
C GLY A 27 7.16 15.74 18.54
N SER A 28 6.47 14.59 18.46
CA SER A 28 6.97 13.47 17.65
C SER A 28 6.67 13.68 16.16
N SER A 29 7.51 13.14 15.29
CA SER A 29 7.32 13.16 13.85
C SER A 29 7.98 11.95 13.21
N ALA A 30 7.50 11.56 12.03
CA ALA A 30 8.22 10.63 11.18
C ALA A 30 8.06 11.03 9.71
N SER A 31 9.05 10.65 8.91
CA SER A 31 9.02 10.81 7.46
C SER A 31 9.69 9.63 6.78
N GLY A 32 9.35 9.42 5.52
CA GLY A 32 9.91 8.38 4.68
C GLY A 32 9.70 8.72 3.21
N GLY A 33 10.33 7.96 2.31
CA GLY A 33 10.27 8.25 0.88
C GLY A 33 10.44 7.02 0.00
N GLY A 34 10.25 7.22 -1.29
CA GLY A 34 10.41 6.19 -2.32
C GLY A 34 10.97 6.79 -3.60
N ALA A 35 11.69 6.00 -4.39
CA ALA A 35 12.40 6.46 -5.59
C ALA A 35 11.45 6.94 -6.71
N SER A 36 10.19 6.47 -6.72
CA SER A 36 9.21 6.81 -7.74
C SER A 36 7.79 6.75 -7.17
N GLY A 37 6.92 7.67 -7.59
CA GLY A 37 5.52 7.68 -7.20
C GLY A 37 4.74 8.88 -7.76
N THR A 38 3.68 9.27 -7.05
CA THR A 38 2.89 10.47 -7.34
C THR A 38 2.65 11.25 -6.05
N ASN A 39 2.28 12.53 -6.16
CA ASN A 39 1.94 13.33 -4.97
C ASN A 39 0.81 12.69 -4.16
N GLN A 40 -0.24 12.19 -4.84
CA GLN A 40 -1.38 11.54 -4.20
C GLN A 40 -0.98 10.28 -3.42
N VAL A 41 -0.01 9.51 -3.91
CA VAL A 41 0.51 8.33 -3.19
C VAL A 41 1.26 8.78 -1.93
N ALA A 42 2.05 9.85 -2.03
CA ALA A 42 2.77 10.41 -0.89
C ALA A 42 1.82 10.92 0.20
N GLU A 43 0.81 11.70 -0.17
CA GLU A 43 -0.21 12.23 0.75
C GLU A 43 -1.01 11.11 1.43
N LEU A 44 -1.47 10.10 0.67
CA LEU A 44 -2.16 8.94 1.23
C LEU A 44 -1.25 8.13 2.16
N ARG A 45 0.05 8.01 1.84
CA ARG A 45 1.00 7.31 2.70
C ARG A 45 1.21 8.06 4.01
N ALA A 46 1.29 9.39 3.97
CA ALA A 46 1.39 10.23 5.16
C ALA A 46 0.22 9.99 6.12
N VAL A 47 -1.02 9.93 5.59
CA VAL A 47 -2.22 9.60 6.36
C VAL A 47 -2.13 8.20 6.98
N LEU A 48 -1.76 7.18 6.20
CA LEU A 48 -1.62 5.81 6.70
C LEU A 48 -0.62 5.74 7.86
N GLU A 49 0.57 6.31 7.68
CA GLU A 49 1.64 6.28 8.67
C GLU A 49 1.26 7.04 9.95
N ALA A 50 0.56 8.16 9.82
CA ALA A 50 0.01 8.88 10.97
C ALA A 50 -0.97 8.03 11.77
N ILE A 51 -1.84 7.24 11.11
CA ILE A 51 -2.80 6.37 11.80
C ILE A 51 -2.07 5.22 12.50
N LEU A 52 -1.11 4.58 11.82
CA LEU A 52 -0.34 3.46 12.35
C LEU A 52 0.53 3.86 13.56
N ALA A 53 1.09 5.07 13.54
CA ALA A 53 1.91 5.60 14.64
C ALA A 53 1.11 5.92 15.91
N HIS A 54 -0.23 5.98 15.83
CA HIS A 54 -1.09 6.35 16.95
C HIS A 54 -2.18 5.29 17.18
N PRO A 55 -1.86 4.08 17.66
CA PRO A 55 -2.80 2.97 17.78
C PRO A 55 -3.81 3.10 18.94
N GLY A 56 -3.67 4.11 19.80
CA GLY A 56 -4.44 4.27 21.03
C GLY A 56 -5.93 4.60 20.85
N SER A 57 -6.66 4.55 21.97
CA SER A 57 -8.10 4.85 22.06
C SER A 57 -8.42 6.36 22.05
N GLU A 58 -7.40 7.19 22.21
CA GLU A 58 -7.51 8.63 22.18
C GLU A 58 -8.00 9.08 20.79
N PRO A 59 -8.98 10.00 20.71
CA PRO A 59 -9.38 10.60 19.45
C PRO A 59 -8.18 11.20 18.71
N LEU A 60 -7.98 10.80 17.46
CA LEU A 60 -6.96 11.36 16.57
C LEU A 60 -7.63 12.30 15.55
N LEU A 61 -7.11 13.52 15.46
CA LEU A 61 -7.43 14.47 14.40
C LEU A 61 -6.22 14.59 13.46
N ILE A 62 -6.42 14.21 12.20
CA ILE A 62 -5.44 14.38 11.14
C ILE A 62 -5.74 15.68 10.38
N GLU A 63 -4.76 16.55 10.31
CA GLU A 63 -4.77 17.74 9.47
C GLU A 63 -3.97 17.50 8.20
N SER A 64 -4.52 17.90 7.05
CA SER A 64 -3.81 17.85 5.78
C SER A 64 -4.37 18.91 4.84
N ASP A 65 -3.54 19.45 3.96
CA ASP A 65 -3.99 20.29 2.85
C ASP A 65 -4.44 19.47 1.63
N SER A 66 -4.21 18.16 1.61
CA SER A 66 -4.74 17.24 0.61
C SER A 66 -6.21 16.91 0.84
N LEU A 67 -7.09 17.62 0.14
CA LEU A 67 -8.50 17.22 0.03
C LEU A 67 -8.66 15.82 -0.56
N TYR A 68 -7.77 15.40 -1.47
CA TYR A 68 -7.85 14.06 -2.05
C TYR A 68 -7.65 12.99 -0.98
N ALA A 69 -6.59 13.08 -0.18
CA ALA A 69 -6.29 12.12 0.87
C ALA A 69 -7.38 12.10 1.95
N ILE A 70 -7.84 13.29 2.38
CA ILE A 70 -8.93 13.42 3.34
C ILE A 70 -10.20 12.72 2.83
N LYS A 71 -10.63 13.00 1.59
CA LYS A 71 -11.86 12.42 1.04
C LYS A 71 -11.74 10.91 0.82
N CYS A 72 -10.59 10.42 0.35
CA CYS A 72 -10.31 9.00 0.27
C CYS A 72 -10.44 8.29 1.63
N ALA A 73 -9.92 8.89 2.70
CA ALA A 73 -9.87 8.28 4.03
C ALA A 73 -11.15 8.45 4.85
N SER A 74 -12.02 9.41 4.52
CA SER A 74 -13.19 9.75 5.34
C SER A 74 -14.55 9.66 4.64
N GLU A 75 -14.64 10.04 3.36
CA GLU A 75 -15.92 10.18 2.66
C GLU A 75 -16.17 9.01 1.70
N TRP A 76 -15.18 8.69 0.87
CA TRP A 76 -15.38 7.77 -0.26
C TRP A 76 -15.25 6.31 0.10
N ILE A 77 -14.50 5.99 1.17
CA ILE A 77 -14.16 4.63 1.58
C ILE A 77 -15.40 3.77 1.82
N SER A 78 -16.43 4.33 2.45
CA SER A 78 -17.68 3.63 2.77
C SER A 78 -18.41 3.21 1.49
N SER A 79 -18.52 4.12 0.52
CA SER A 79 -19.16 3.83 -0.77
C SER A 79 -18.36 2.82 -1.57
N TRP A 80 -17.04 2.94 -1.60
CA TRP A 80 -16.18 1.99 -2.30
C TRP A 80 -16.22 0.59 -1.68
N ARG A 81 -16.23 0.46 -0.35
CA ARG A 81 -16.39 -0.84 0.32
C ARG A 81 -17.69 -1.53 -0.08
N LEU A 82 -18.79 -0.78 -0.11
CA LEU A 82 -20.10 -1.30 -0.51
C LEU A 82 -20.15 -1.70 -1.99
N ASN A 83 -19.46 -0.94 -2.86
CA ASN A 83 -19.46 -1.15 -4.31
C ASN A 83 -18.29 -2.02 -4.82
N GLY A 84 -17.72 -2.88 -3.96
CA GLY A 84 -16.66 -3.81 -4.38
C GLY A 84 -15.37 -3.12 -4.84
N TRP A 85 -15.06 -1.95 -4.28
CA TRP A 85 -13.92 -1.09 -4.60
C TRP A 85 -13.91 -0.55 -6.03
N ARG A 86 -15.09 -0.13 -6.51
CA ARG A 86 -15.30 0.53 -7.80
C ARG A 86 -15.79 1.96 -7.62
N THR A 87 -15.47 2.83 -8.59
CA THR A 87 -16.01 4.19 -8.66
C THR A 87 -17.50 4.16 -8.99
N SER A 88 -18.20 5.29 -8.82
CA SER A 88 -19.61 5.43 -9.21
C SER A 88 -19.85 5.16 -10.71
N THR A 89 -18.82 5.34 -11.55
CA THR A 89 -18.83 5.03 -12.97
C THR A 89 -18.46 3.57 -13.29
N GLY A 90 -18.28 2.72 -12.28
CA GLY A 90 -17.95 1.29 -12.42
C GLY A 90 -16.47 0.98 -12.69
N GLY A 91 -15.62 2.00 -12.77
CA GLY A 91 -14.18 1.88 -12.98
C GLY A 91 -13.41 1.50 -11.71
N ALA A 92 -12.12 1.21 -11.87
CA ALA A 92 -11.24 0.92 -10.75
C ALA A 92 -10.94 2.19 -9.94
N VAL A 93 -10.94 2.07 -8.61
CA VAL A 93 -10.51 3.15 -7.70
C VAL A 93 -8.99 3.32 -7.82
N LYS A 94 -8.53 4.54 -8.09
CA LYS A 94 -7.09 4.84 -8.08
C LYS A 94 -6.53 4.68 -6.67
N ASN A 95 -5.32 4.13 -6.56
CA ASN A 95 -4.62 3.91 -5.28
C ASN A 95 -5.39 3.00 -4.31
N VAL A 96 -6.29 2.14 -4.82
CA VAL A 96 -7.19 1.29 -4.00
C VAL A 96 -6.47 0.48 -2.94
N GLU A 97 -5.28 -0.04 -3.23
CA GLU A 97 -4.54 -0.85 -2.27
C GLU A 97 -4.09 -0.03 -1.05
N LEU A 98 -3.57 1.18 -1.27
CA LEU A 98 -3.20 2.08 -0.19
C LEU A 98 -4.42 2.57 0.59
N ILE A 99 -5.53 2.82 -0.10
CA ILE A 99 -6.80 3.22 0.54
C ILE A 99 -7.37 2.07 1.39
N ARG A 100 -7.26 0.82 0.95
CA ARG A 100 -7.63 -0.37 1.76
C ARG A 100 -6.76 -0.51 3.01
N GLN A 101 -5.48 -0.18 2.92
CA GLN A 101 -4.60 -0.16 4.09
C GLN A 101 -5.02 0.93 5.08
N ILE A 102 -5.40 2.12 4.60
CA ILE A 102 -5.97 3.19 5.44
C ILE A 102 -7.28 2.71 6.09
N ASP A 103 -8.19 2.11 5.32
CA ASP A 103 -9.45 1.55 5.83
C ASP A 103 -9.21 0.57 6.98
N LYS A 104 -8.28 -0.37 6.77
CA LYS A 104 -7.91 -1.37 7.77
C LYS A 104 -7.27 -0.72 9.00
N ALA A 105 -6.41 0.28 8.82
CA ALA A 105 -5.76 0.98 9.92
C ALA A 105 -6.77 1.78 10.76
N ILE A 106 -7.72 2.46 10.14
CA ILE A 106 -8.82 3.16 10.83
C ILE A 106 -9.68 2.15 11.59
N ALA A 107 -10.13 1.09 10.92
CA ALA A 107 -10.99 0.07 11.52
C ALA A 107 -10.31 -0.73 12.64
N GLY A 108 -8.99 -0.85 12.61
CA GLY A 108 -8.20 -1.53 13.64
C GLY A 108 -7.98 -0.70 14.90
N ARG A 109 -8.27 0.60 14.88
CA ARG A 109 -8.10 1.46 16.06
C ARG A 109 -9.32 1.41 16.99
N PRO A 110 -9.09 1.41 18.32
CA PRO A 110 -10.17 1.53 19.29
C PRO A 110 -10.74 2.96 19.38
N GLY A 111 -9.92 3.97 19.06
CA GLY A 111 -10.29 5.39 19.09
C GLY A 111 -10.72 5.93 17.72
N PRO A 112 -11.56 6.97 17.67
CA PRO A 112 -12.01 7.55 16.42
C PRO A 112 -10.90 8.33 15.72
N VAL A 113 -10.89 8.25 14.39
CA VAL A 113 -10.06 9.10 13.50
C VAL A 113 -10.95 10.15 12.85
N ARG A 114 -10.56 11.42 12.93
CA ARG A 114 -11.21 12.55 12.26
C ARG A 114 -10.20 13.27 11.38
N PHE A 115 -10.72 14.01 10.40
CA PHE A 115 -9.91 14.76 9.45
C PHE A 115 -10.32 16.23 9.46
N ARG A 116 -9.34 17.11 9.29
CA ARG A 116 -9.54 18.55 9.10
C ARG A 116 -8.69 19.01 7.92
N TRP A 117 -9.34 19.63 6.94
CA TRP A 117 -8.61 20.30 5.87
C TRP A 117 -7.98 21.58 6.40
N VAL A 118 -6.72 21.81 6.06
CA VAL A 118 -6.00 23.05 6.33
C VAL A 118 -5.53 23.66 5.02
N ARG A 119 -5.38 24.97 4.97
CA ARG A 119 -4.85 25.61 3.77
C ARG A 119 -3.34 25.34 3.68
N GLY A 120 -2.86 24.93 2.50
CA GLY A 120 -1.44 24.77 2.24
C GLY A 120 -0.69 26.11 2.10
N HIS A 121 0.61 26.02 1.87
CA HIS A 121 1.57 27.12 1.64
C HIS A 121 2.04 27.90 2.87
N VAL A 122 1.17 28.65 3.56
CA VAL A 122 1.59 29.52 4.68
C VAL A 122 0.46 29.71 5.69
N GLY A 123 0.79 29.64 6.98
CA GLY A 123 -0.09 29.95 8.10
C GLY A 123 -0.49 28.72 8.94
N ASN A 124 0.09 27.56 8.68
CA ASN A 124 -0.08 26.37 9.52
C ASN A 124 1.27 25.75 9.85
N TYR A 125 1.81 26.15 11.01
CA TYR A 125 3.13 25.76 11.50
C TYR A 125 3.40 24.24 11.44
N PHE A 126 2.44 23.40 11.83
CA PHE A 126 2.64 21.95 11.83
C PHE A 126 2.50 21.33 10.43
N ASN A 127 1.66 21.90 9.56
CA ASN A 127 1.62 21.50 8.15
C ASN A 127 2.89 21.90 7.42
N GLU A 128 3.42 23.10 7.67
CA GLU A 128 4.69 23.57 7.10
C GLU A 128 5.87 22.68 7.55
N GLN A 129 5.87 22.22 8.79
CA GLN A 129 6.85 21.22 9.24
C GLN A 129 6.70 19.88 8.53
N ALA A 130 5.45 19.43 8.30
CA ALA A 130 5.19 18.20 7.54
C ALA A 130 5.65 18.33 6.08
N ASP A 131 5.36 19.46 5.41
CA ASP A 131 5.83 19.76 4.04
C ASP A 131 7.36 19.71 3.96
N ALA A 132 8.04 20.39 4.90
CA ALA A 132 9.50 20.41 4.95
C ALA A 132 10.10 19.00 5.09
N LEU A 133 9.56 18.19 6.00
CA LEU A 133 9.99 16.81 6.23
C LEU A 133 9.69 15.89 5.04
N ALA A 134 8.53 16.04 4.40
CA ALA A 134 8.15 15.28 3.22
C ALA A 134 9.07 15.64 2.03
N GLY A 135 9.34 16.93 1.82
CA GLY A 135 10.27 17.40 0.80
C GLY A 135 11.71 16.92 1.04
N GLU A 136 12.18 16.92 2.29
CA GLU A 136 13.48 16.37 2.65
C GLU A 136 13.56 14.87 2.38
N ALA A 137 12.52 14.11 2.75
CA ALA A 137 12.46 12.68 2.50
C ALA A 137 12.45 12.36 0.99
N ALA A 138 11.73 13.14 0.17
CA ALA A 138 11.72 12.97 -1.28
C ALA A 138 13.11 13.20 -1.89
N ARG A 139 13.84 14.24 -1.43
CA ARG A 139 15.21 14.52 -1.88
C ARG A 139 16.19 13.42 -1.46
N LYS A 140 16.09 12.93 -0.22
CA LYS A 140 16.89 11.78 0.26
C LYS A 140 16.65 10.54 -0.61
N ALA A 141 15.39 10.23 -0.90
CA ALA A 141 15.04 9.09 -1.75
C ALA A 141 15.59 9.23 -3.18
N ALA A 142 15.55 10.43 -3.76
CA ALA A 142 16.14 10.69 -5.08
C ALA A 142 17.66 10.50 -5.08
N ALA A 143 18.36 11.01 -4.05
CA ALA A 143 19.81 10.84 -3.93
C ALA A 143 20.19 9.35 -3.79
N SER A 144 19.47 8.60 -2.96
CA SER A 144 19.71 7.16 -2.80
C SER A 144 19.47 6.37 -4.08
N ALA A 145 18.45 6.72 -4.86
CA ALA A 145 18.18 6.09 -6.15
C ALA A 145 19.31 6.35 -7.16
N ALA A 146 19.80 7.59 -7.24
CA ALA A 146 20.91 7.95 -8.12
C ALA A 146 22.21 7.20 -7.77
N VAL A 147 22.51 7.04 -6.48
CA VAL A 147 23.67 6.26 -6.02
C VAL A 147 23.53 4.78 -6.38
N ALA A 148 22.33 4.19 -6.25
CA ALA A 148 22.11 2.80 -6.62
C ALA A 148 22.27 2.56 -8.14
N GLU A 149 21.80 3.49 -8.97
CA GLU A 149 21.97 3.42 -10.42
C GLU A 149 23.45 3.53 -10.83
N ALA A 150 24.19 4.46 -10.23
CA ALA A 150 25.62 4.63 -10.48
C ALA A 150 26.42 3.38 -10.11
N ASN A 151 26.15 2.77 -8.95
CA ASN A 151 26.85 1.56 -8.50
C ASN A 151 26.54 0.34 -9.38
N THR A 152 25.34 0.28 -9.97
CA THR A 152 24.96 -0.82 -10.88
C THR A 152 25.70 -0.70 -12.21
N ALA A 153 25.95 0.52 -12.69
CA ALA A 153 26.67 0.76 -13.94
C ALA A 153 28.18 0.45 -13.85
N GLU A 154 28.75 0.37 -12.64
CA GLU A 154 30.19 0.15 -12.41
C GLU A 154 30.58 -1.33 -12.30
N ILE A 155 29.62 -2.28 -12.30
CA ILE A 155 29.97 -3.71 -12.35
C ILE A 155 30.39 -4.05 -13.79
N PRO A 156 31.68 -4.30 -14.09
CA PRO A 156 32.07 -4.75 -15.41
C PRO A 156 31.41 -6.10 -15.68
N ALA A 157 30.91 -6.29 -16.91
CA ALA A 157 30.37 -7.57 -17.33
C ALA A 157 31.44 -8.65 -17.12
N VAL A 158 31.23 -9.50 -16.12
CA VAL A 158 32.03 -10.71 -15.95
C VAL A 158 31.75 -11.56 -17.17
N THR A 159 32.74 -11.67 -18.06
CA THR A 159 32.77 -12.73 -19.06
C THR A 159 32.80 -14.04 -18.30
N VAL A 160 31.65 -14.72 -18.25
CA VAL A 160 31.60 -16.14 -17.92
C VAL A 160 32.42 -16.85 -18.99
N GLU A 161 33.61 -17.28 -18.60
CA GLU A 161 34.42 -18.20 -19.39
C GLU A 161 33.58 -19.48 -19.57
N GLU A 162 33.32 -19.83 -20.82
CA GLU A 162 32.53 -21.00 -21.20
C GLU A 162 33.16 -22.24 -20.56
N ALA A 163 32.42 -22.89 -19.65
CA ALA A 163 32.86 -24.12 -19.02
C ALA A 163 33.21 -25.16 -20.11
N PRO A 164 34.33 -25.89 -19.99
CA PRO A 164 34.74 -26.83 -21.03
C PRO A 164 33.66 -27.89 -21.25
N ALA A 165 33.38 -28.15 -22.53
CA ALA A 165 32.41 -29.13 -22.98
C ALA A 165 32.65 -30.49 -22.31
N VAL A 166 31.67 -30.93 -21.53
CA VAL A 166 31.61 -32.29 -20.99
C VAL A 166 31.52 -33.27 -22.17
N PRO A 167 32.41 -34.26 -22.29
CA PRO A 167 32.38 -35.20 -23.41
C PRO A 167 31.12 -36.07 -23.36
N ASP A 168 30.53 -36.24 -24.53
CA ASP A 168 29.30 -36.98 -24.83
C ASP A 168 29.45 -38.47 -24.43
N VAL A 169 28.88 -38.84 -23.28
CA VAL A 169 28.77 -40.25 -22.85
C VAL A 169 27.48 -40.84 -23.45
N LEU A 170 27.66 -41.44 -24.61
CA LEU A 170 26.99 -42.61 -25.17
C LEU A 170 25.64 -43.02 -24.53
N GLN A 171 24.57 -42.67 -25.25
CA GLN A 171 23.45 -43.53 -25.66
C GLN A 171 23.05 -44.71 -24.74
N HIS A 172 22.01 -44.50 -23.92
CA HIS A 172 20.99 -45.54 -23.72
C HIS A 172 19.59 -44.93 -23.74
N LYS A 173 18.81 -45.40 -24.71
CA LYS A 173 17.40 -45.09 -24.95
C LYS A 173 16.54 -46.01 -24.08
N PRO A 174 15.68 -45.52 -23.18
CA PRO A 174 14.55 -46.29 -22.70
C PRO A 174 13.34 -46.08 -23.62
N GLU A 175 12.68 -47.19 -23.90
CA GLU A 175 11.54 -47.33 -24.79
C GLU A 175 10.30 -46.54 -24.32
N ARG A 176 9.50 -46.11 -25.30
CA ARG A 176 8.17 -45.50 -25.08
C ARG A 176 7.24 -46.53 -24.44
N SER A 177 6.86 -46.31 -23.18
CA SER A 177 5.74 -47.00 -22.55
C SER A 177 4.52 -46.08 -22.48
N ARG A 178 3.43 -46.59 -23.05
CA ARG A 178 2.09 -46.04 -23.22
C ARG A 178 1.40 -45.77 -21.86
N PRO A 179 0.53 -44.75 -21.70
CA PRO A 179 -0.24 -44.60 -20.48
C PRO A 179 -1.38 -45.65 -20.44
N PRO A 180 -1.61 -46.35 -19.32
CA PRO A 180 -2.82 -47.14 -19.15
C PRO A 180 -3.98 -46.28 -18.66
N ALA A 181 -5.16 -46.75 -19.04
CA ALA A 181 -6.47 -46.13 -18.89
C ALA A 181 -7.01 -46.11 -17.44
N ALA A 182 -8.10 -45.37 -17.31
CA ALA A 182 -8.98 -45.19 -16.16
C ALA A 182 -9.14 -46.39 -15.22
N VAL A 183 -9.19 -46.08 -13.91
CA VAL A 183 -9.88 -46.90 -12.92
C VAL A 183 -10.84 -46.01 -12.12
N SER A 184 -12.13 -46.27 -12.33
CA SER A 184 -13.22 -45.87 -11.45
C SER A 184 -13.05 -46.52 -10.08
N GLY A 185 -13.12 -45.70 -9.02
CA GLY A 185 -13.20 -46.16 -7.64
C GLY A 185 -14.40 -45.51 -6.95
N GLN A 186 -15.52 -46.22 -6.92
CA GLN A 186 -16.58 -46.02 -5.93
C GLN A 186 -16.07 -46.47 -4.55
N ALA A 187 -16.18 -45.61 -3.54
CA ALA A 187 -16.34 -46.07 -2.16
C ALA A 187 -17.13 -45.00 -1.38
N ALA A 188 -18.17 -45.49 -0.73
CA ALA A 188 -19.23 -44.74 -0.09
C ALA A 188 -18.78 -44.12 1.25
N GLY A 189 -19.21 -42.89 1.48
CA GLY A 189 -19.18 -42.22 2.78
C GLY A 189 -20.54 -41.53 3.00
N LYS A 190 -21.25 -42.00 4.01
CA LYS A 190 -22.64 -41.65 4.40
C LYS A 190 -22.86 -40.14 4.64
N ALA A 191 -24.02 -39.70 4.16
CA ALA A 191 -25.06 -38.88 4.81
C ALA A 191 -24.65 -37.79 5.83
N ALA A 192 -24.96 -36.53 5.51
CA ALA A 192 -26.02 -35.77 6.19
C ALA A 192 -26.36 -34.49 5.40
N ALA A 193 -27.65 -34.33 5.11
CA ALA A 193 -28.26 -33.21 4.41
C ALA A 193 -28.52 -32.01 5.38
N PRO A 194 -28.84 -30.81 4.86
CA PRO A 194 -28.84 -29.56 5.61
C PRO A 194 -30.21 -29.28 6.27
N SER A 195 -30.21 -28.69 7.47
CA SER A 195 -31.38 -28.05 8.05
C SER A 195 -31.41 -26.56 7.69
N ALA A 196 -32.35 -26.19 6.81
CA ALA A 196 -32.77 -24.81 6.52
C ALA A 196 -33.79 -24.31 7.59
N PRO A 197 -34.16 -23.01 7.60
CA PRO A 197 -34.48 -22.25 8.81
C PRO A 197 -35.97 -22.18 9.16
N GLN A 198 -36.29 -21.79 10.41
CA GLN A 198 -37.62 -21.31 10.80
C GLN A 198 -37.60 -19.82 11.18
N ALA A 199 -38.32 -19.06 10.36
CA ALA A 199 -39.25 -17.97 10.67
C ALA A 199 -38.90 -16.89 11.72
N LEU A 200 -38.66 -15.70 11.16
CA LEU A 200 -39.17 -14.39 11.56
C LEU A 200 -40.40 -14.40 12.51
N THR A 201 -40.31 -13.72 13.64
CA THR A 201 -41.46 -13.08 14.31
C THR A 201 -41.05 -11.65 14.63
N LEU A 202 -41.64 -10.68 13.92
CA LEU A 202 -41.66 -9.26 14.25
C LEU A 202 -43.05 -8.98 14.82
N PHE A 203 -43.07 -8.37 16.01
CA PHE A 203 -44.11 -7.48 16.49
C PHE A 203 -43.48 -6.11 16.69
#